data_AF-A0A5S4EZR6-F1
#
_entry.id   AF-A0A5S4EZR6-F1
#
_cell.length_a   1.000
_cell.length_b   1.000
_cell.length_c   1.000
_cell.angle_alpha   90.00
_cell.angle_beta   90.00
_cell.angle_gamma   90.00
#
_symmetry.space_group_name_H-M   'P 1'
#
loop_
_entity.id
_entity.type
_entity.pdbx_description
1 polymer ?
#
loop_
_entity_poly.entity_id
_entity_poly.type
_entity_poly.pdbx_seq_one_letter_code
_entity_poly.pdbx_strand_id
1 'polypeptide(L)'
;MSDYSTDLWKTLRIWAHGVANKQLDLDETDLFLLTTADLTPGSAGYLLQPLVSGVRDESRGLEALEAARKTSTSKDNKKAYEAFDKLSADERRAMVARIQVIGNAPDVDAVEKLLLERVVSAGRASRIPPRCRRPSASRSARC
;
A
#
# COMPACT_ATOMS: atom_id res chain seq x y z
N MET A 1 3.50 11.68 1.47
CA MET A 1 2.80 11.93 0.22
C MET A 1 1.91 13.14 0.39
N SER A 2 2.14 14.19 -0.41
CA SER A 2 1.32 15.39 -0.48
C SER A 2 0.44 15.39 -1.72
N ASP A 3 -0.48 16.34 -1.83
CA ASP A 3 -1.41 16.48 -2.97
C ASP A 3 -0.71 16.83 -4.29
N TYR A 4 0.57 17.18 -4.25
CA TYR A 4 1.38 17.52 -5.41
C TYR A 4 2.29 16.37 -5.86
N SER A 5 2.28 15.24 -5.15
CA SER A 5 3.18 14.12 -5.40
C SER A 5 3.02 13.59 -6.83
N THR A 6 4.15 13.54 -7.55
CA THR A 6 4.18 13.06 -8.94
C THR A 6 3.69 11.61 -9.06
N ASP A 7 3.98 10.74 -8.09
CA ASP A 7 3.56 9.34 -8.13
C ASP A 7 2.06 9.16 -7.91
N LEU A 8 1.46 10.00 -7.06
CA LEU A 8 0.01 10.09 -6.91
C LEU A 8 -0.65 10.46 -8.25
N TRP A 9 -0.19 11.54 -8.87
CA TRP A 9 -0.76 12.03 -10.14
C TRP A 9 -0.53 11.07 -11.32
N LYS A 10 0.62 10.38 -11.38
CA LYS A 10 0.85 9.32 -12.37
C LYS A 10 -0.17 8.19 -12.23
N THR A 11 -0.47 7.77 -11.00
CA THR A 11 -1.45 6.72 -10.74
C THR A 11 -2.87 7.18 -11.10
N LEU A 12 -3.26 8.38 -10.64
CA LEU A 12 -4.55 8.99 -10.99
C LEU A 12 -4.74 9.11 -12.50
N ARG A 13 -3.68 9.40 -13.26
CA ARG A 13 -3.74 9.46 -14.72
C ARG A 13 -4.16 8.13 -15.35
N ILE A 14 -3.66 7.00 -14.84
CA ILE A 14 -3.97 5.67 -15.36
C ILE A 14 -5.45 5.38 -15.13
N TRP A 15 -5.95 5.64 -13.93
CA TRP A 15 -7.36 5.44 -13.60
C TRP A 15 -8.28 6.38 -14.38
N ALA A 16 -7.93 7.67 -14.47
CA ALA A 16 -8.69 8.63 -15.26
C ALA A 16 -8.76 8.22 -16.74
N HIS A 17 -7.69 7.67 -17.30
CA HIS A 17 -7.70 7.11 -18.65
C HIS A 17 -8.60 5.87 -18.76
N GLY A 18 -8.58 4.98 -17.77
CA GLY A 18 -9.46 3.81 -17.72
C GLY A 18 -10.94 4.19 -17.67
N VAL A 19 -11.30 5.16 -16.83
CA VAL A 19 -12.67 5.69 -16.70
C VAL A 19 -13.10 6.38 -17.99
N ALA A 20 -12.29 7.30 -18.53
CA ALA A 20 -12.64 8.05 -19.74
C ALA A 20 -12.85 7.15 -20.98
N ASN A 21 -12.14 6.03 -21.05
CA ASN A 21 -12.28 5.06 -22.15
C ASN A 21 -13.27 3.93 -21.85
N LYS A 22 -14.01 3.99 -20.72
CA LYS A 22 -14.94 2.95 -20.26
C LYS A 22 -14.29 1.56 -20.16
N GLN A 23 -12.99 1.53 -19.87
CA GLN A 23 -12.22 0.31 -19.61
C GLN A 23 -12.27 -0.10 -18.14
N LEU A 24 -12.73 0.80 -17.27
CA LEU A 24 -12.82 0.59 -15.84
C LEU A 24 -14.24 0.82 -15.38
N ASP A 25 -14.87 -0.24 -14.89
CA ASP A 25 -16.19 -0.19 -14.28
C ASP A 25 -16.03 0.19 -12.80
N LEU A 26 -16.37 1.43 -12.48
CA LEU A 26 -16.28 1.96 -11.12
C LEU A 26 -17.33 1.35 -10.19
N ASP A 27 -18.36 0.68 -10.69
CA ASP A 27 -19.37 0.05 -9.83
C ASP A 27 -18.85 -1.23 -9.18
N GLU A 28 -17.97 -1.95 -9.88
CA GLU A 28 -17.42 -3.24 -9.47
C GLU A 28 -15.92 -3.17 -9.08
N THR A 29 -15.24 -2.06 -9.32
CA THR A 29 -13.79 -1.94 -9.12
C THR A 29 -13.41 -0.98 -7.99
N ASP A 30 -12.64 -1.48 -7.03
CA ASP A 30 -11.95 -0.66 -6.03
C ASP A 30 -10.51 -0.34 -6.47
N LEU A 31 -10.06 0.89 -6.24
CA LEU A 31 -8.77 1.41 -6.68
C LEU A 31 -7.82 1.57 -5.50
N PHE A 32 -6.82 0.69 -5.40
CA PHE A 32 -5.85 0.74 -4.30
C PHE A 32 -4.54 1.39 -4.74
N LEU A 33 -4.10 2.40 -3.98
CA LEU A 33 -2.74 2.96 -4.08
C LEU A 33 -1.97 2.59 -2.82
N LEU A 34 -1.00 1.69 -2.96
CA LEU A 34 -0.06 1.33 -1.89
C LEU A 34 1.20 2.21 -2.00
N THR A 35 1.58 2.87 -0.92
CA THR A 35 2.79 3.68 -0.87
C THR A 35 3.53 3.49 0.46
N THR A 36 4.86 3.54 0.40
CA THR A 36 5.73 3.56 1.59
C THR A 36 5.85 4.96 2.19
N ALA A 37 5.37 5.99 1.50
CA ALA A 37 5.44 7.36 1.98
C ALA A 37 4.38 7.64 3.04
N ASP A 38 4.76 8.37 4.09
CA ASP A 38 3.84 8.87 5.12
C ASP A 38 2.73 9.74 4.54
N LEU A 39 1.48 9.52 4.93
CA LEU A 39 0.36 10.34 4.46
C LEU A 39 0.25 11.60 5.30
N THR A 40 0.47 12.77 4.67
CA THR A 40 0.42 14.05 5.39
C THR A 40 -1.02 14.31 5.87
N PRO A 41 -1.26 14.59 7.17
CA PRO A 41 -2.60 14.85 7.68
C PRO A 41 -3.32 15.95 6.89
N GLY A 42 -4.56 15.68 6.48
CA GLY A 42 -5.36 16.60 5.69
C GLY A 42 -5.05 16.65 4.18
N SER A 43 -4.04 15.91 3.70
CA SER A 43 -3.86 15.67 2.26
C SER A 43 -4.94 14.74 1.70
N ALA A 44 -5.17 14.78 0.39
CA ALA A 44 -5.98 13.82 -0.34
C ALA A 44 -5.54 12.37 -0.04
N GLY A 45 -4.24 12.10 0.00
CA GLY A 45 -3.74 10.77 0.36
C GLY A 45 -4.20 10.31 1.74
N TYR A 46 -4.21 11.21 2.72
CA TYR A 46 -4.68 10.93 4.08
C TYR A 46 -6.21 10.76 4.16
N LEU A 47 -6.96 11.61 3.45
CA LEU A 47 -8.43 11.61 3.45
C LEU A 47 -9.03 10.46 2.63
N LEU A 48 -8.26 9.86 1.72
CA LEU A 48 -8.69 8.72 0.90
C LEU A 48 -8.23 7.39 1.47
N GLN A 49 -7.86 7.33 2.75
CA GLN A 49 -7.55 6.07 3.42
C GLN A 49 -8.78 5.15 3.50
N PRO A 50 -8.58 3.82 3.68
CA PRO A 50 -9.67 2.88 3.92
C PRO A 50 -10.55 3.30 5.10
N LEU A 51 -11.83 2.95 5.08
CA LEU A 51 -12.80 3.36 6.11
C LEU A 51 -12.36 2.98 7.54
N VAL A 52 -11.64 1.86 7.69
CA VAL A 52 -11.09 1.39 8.97
C VAL A 52 -10.13 2.39 9.63
N SER A 53 -9.54 3.32 8.87
CA SER A 53 -8.68 4.38 9.40
C SER A 53 -9.44 5.46 10.18
N GLY A 54 -10.77 5.58 10.00
CA GLY A 54 -11.61 6.58 10.66
C GLY A 54 -11.46 8.02 10.16
N VAL A 55 -10.61 8.26 9.16
CA VAL A 55 -10.28 9.61 8.65
C VAL A 55 -10.75 9.84 7.22
N ARG A 56 -11.50 8.87 6.66
CA ARG A 56 -11.95 8.87 5.27
C ARG A 56 -12.97 9.98 5.03
N ASP A 57 -12.70 10.81 4.03
CA ASP A 57 -13.61 11.85 3.54
C ASP A 57 -13.35 12.07 2.05
N GLU A 58 -14.20 11.47 1.21
CA GLU A 58 -14.01 11.49 -0.24
C GLU A 58 -14.27 12.88 -0.83
N SER A 59 -15.17 13.65 -0.22
CA SER A 59 -15.52 15.00 -0.67
C SER A 59 -14.34 15.94 -0.45
N ARG A 60 -13.79 15.97 0.77
CA ARG A 60 -12.60 16.76 1.08
C ARG A 60 -11.36 16.26 0.33
N GLY A 61 -11.24 14.95 0.11
CA GLY A 61 -10.18 14.38 -0.71
C GLY A 61 -10.23 14.88 -2.16
N LEU A 62 -11.42 14.91 -2.75
CA LEU A 62 -11.62 15.47 -4.09
C LEU A 62 -11.30 16.97 -4.13
N GLU A 63 -11.77 17.76 -3.16
CA GLU A 63 -11.46 19.18 -3.06
C GLU A 63 -9.95 19.46 -2.99
N ALA A 64 -9.22 18.66 -2.20
CA ALA A 64 -7.76 18.75 -2.09
C ALA A 64 -7.07 18.46 -3.45
N LEU A 65 -7.53 17.44 -4.18
CA LEU A 65 -7.02 17.14 -5.52
C LEU A 65 -7.31 18.25 -6.53
N GLU A 66 -8.53 18.82 -6.50
CA GLU A 66 -8.90 19.94 -7.37
C GLU A 66 -8.12 21.21 -7.05
N ALA A 67 -7.89 21.49 -5.76
CA ALA A 67 -7.07 22.61 -5.31
C ALA A 67 -5.61 22.45 -5.77
N ALA A 68 -5.04 21.25 -5.63
CA ALA A 68 -3.70 20.94 -6.11
C ALA A 68 -3.60 21.08 -7.63
N ARG A 69 -4.60 20.59 -8.38
CA ARG A 69 -4.71 20.76 -9.83
C ARG A 69 -4.76 22.23 -10.25
N LYS A 70 -5.54 23.07 -9.56
CA LYS A 70 -5.70 24.51 -9.86
C LYS A 70 -4.44 25.30 -9.54
N THR A 71 -3.74 24.96 -8.46
CA THR A 71 -2.58 25.70 -7.96
C THR A 71 -1.28 25.28 -8.63
N SER A 72 -1.17 24.03 -9.05
CA SER A 72 0.08 23.47 -9.57
C SER A 72 0.32 23.84 -11.03
N THR A 73 1.51 24.35 -11.33
CA THR A 73 2.03 24.59 -12.69
C THR A 73 3.05 23.52 -13.11
N SER A 74 3.11 22.39 -12.39
CA SER A 74 4.10 21.34 -12.63
C SER A 74 3.98 20.76 -14.04
N LYS A 75 5.07 20.85 -14.81
CA LYS A 75 5.15 20.29 -16.17
C LYS A 75 5.11 18.76 -16.18
N ASP A 76 5.61 18.13 -15.11
CA ASP A 76 5.66 16.66 -15.00
C ASP A 76 4.27 16.06 -14.81
N ASN A 77 3.39 16.76 -14.09
CA ASN A 77 2.01 16.33 -13.84
C ASN A 77 1.04 16.77 -14.93
N LYS A 78 1.48 17.54 -15.94
CA LYS A 78 0.61 18.12 -16.97
C LYS A 78 -0.29 17.08 -17.65
N LYS A 79 0.25 15.94 -18.04
CA LYS A 79 -0.54 14.87 -18.69
C LYS A 79 -1.54 14.20 -17.74
N ALA A 80 -1.22 14.16 -16.44
CA ALA A 80 -2.13 13.64 -15.43
C ALA A 80 -3.29 14.59 -15.19
N TYR A 81 -2.98 15.87 -15.07
CA TYR A 81 -3.93 16.96 -14.99
C TYR A 81 -4.88 17.01 -16.19
N GLU A 82 -4.37 16.92 -17.42
CA GLU A 82 -5.20 16.87 -18.62
C GLU A 82 -6.12 15.64 -18.65
N ALA A 83 -5.67 14.48 -18.17
CA ALA A 83 -6.50 13.28 -18.09
C ALA A 83 -7.60 13.43 -17.02
N PHE A 84 -7.26 14.00 -15.87
CA PHE A 84 -8.21 14.28 -14.80
C PHE A 84 -9.26 15.33 -15.24
N ASP A 85 -8.82 16.36 -15.97
CA ASP A 85 -9.67 17.43 -16.46
C ASP A 85 -10.70 16.96 -17.49
N LYS A 86 -10.39 15.90 -18.24
CA LYS A 86 -11.31 15.27 -19.21
C LYS A 86 -12.49 14.57 -18.56
N LEU A 87 -12.35 14.13 -17.30
CA LEU A 87 -13.45 13.54 -16.56
C LEU A 87 -14.46 14.62 -16.17
N SER A 88 -15.74 14.30 -16.25
CA SER A 88 -16.82 15.08 -15.66
C SER A 88 -16.72 15.11 -14.12
N ALA A 89 -17.41 16.07 -13.49
CA ALA A 89 -17.42 16.17 -12.02
C ALA A 89 -17.95 14.90 -11.35
N ASP A 90 -18.96 14.26 -11.95
CA ASP A 90 -19.54 13.03 -11.42
C ASP A 90 -18.60 11.83 -11.60
N GLU A 91 -17.91 11.72 -12.74
CA GLU A 91 -16.88 10.69 -12.94
C GLU A 91 -15.70 10.85 -11.97
N ARG A 92 -15.28 12.09 -11.69
CA ARG A 92 -14.23 12.34 -10.69
C ARG A 92 -14.68 11.93 -9.30
N ARG A 93 -15.91 12.29 -8.92
CA ARG A 93 -16.49 11.90 -7.63
C ARG A 93 -16.58 10.39 -7.50
N ALA A 94 -17.10 9.71 -8.53
CA ALA A 94 -17.21 8.25 -8.56
C ALA A 94 -15.84 7.58 -8.48
N MET A 95 -14.86 8.08 -9.25
CA MET A 95 -13.50 7.57 -9.21
C MET A 95 -12.88 7.73 -7.82
N VAL A 96 -12.94 8.94 -7.23
CA VAL A 96 -12.39 9.21 -5.90
C VAL A 96 -13.09 8.37 -4.82
N ALA A 97 -14.39 8.13 -4.94
CA ALA A 97 -15.14 7.27 -4.03
C ALA A 97 -14.60 5.83 -3.97
N ARG A 98 -14.01 5.35 -5.06
CA ARG A 98 -13.41 4.01 -5.16
C ARG A 98 -11.93 3.97 -4.79
N ILE A 99 -11.29 5.12 -4.60
CA ILE A 99 -9.86 5.18 -4.25
C ILE A 99 -9.66 4.88 -2.77
N GLN A 100 -8.68 4.02 -2.49
CA GLN A 100 -8.18 3.69 -1.18
C GLN A 100 -6.66 3.81 -1.16
N VAL A 101 -6.14 4.78 -0.41
CA VAL A 101 -4.71 5.02 -0.28
C VAL A 101 -4.21 4.37 1.01
N ILE A 102 -3.25 3.46 0.88
CA ILE A 102 -2.61 2.79 1.99
C ILE A 102 -1.17 3.28 2.06
N GLY A 103 -0.90 4.14 3.04
CA GLY A 103 0.44 4.61 3.35
C GLY A 103 1.14 3.73 4.39
N ASN A 104 2.40 4.03 4.67
CA ASN A 104 3.19 3.35 5.70
C ASN A 104 3.21 1.83 5.55
N ALA A 105 3.17 1.36 4.30
CA ALA A 105 3.48 -0.03 4.01
C ALA A 105 4.86 -0.35 4.62
N PRO A 106 4.99 -1.45 5.40
CA PRO A 106 6.24 -1.76 6.07
C PRO A 106 7.36 -1.85 5.04
N ASP A 107 8.43 -1.09 5.27
CA ASP A 107 9.63 -1.16 4.47
C ASP A 107 10.19 -2.59 4.53
N VAL A 108 10.84 -3.06 3.47
CA VAL A 108 11.38 -4.43 3.39
C VAL A 108 12.32 -4.72 4.58
N ASP A 109 13.01 -3.68 5.06
CA ASP A 109 13.90 -3.73 6.23
C ASP A 109 13.13 -3.91 7.56
N ALA A 110 11.92 -3.36 7.67
CA ALA A 110 11.05 -3.58 8.84
C ALA A 110 10.49 -5.00 8.86
N VAL A 111 10.22 -5.58 7.69
CA VAL A 111 9.83 -6.98 7.54
C VAL A 111 10.98 -7.91 7.95
N GLU A 112 12.22 -7.61 7.55
CA GLU A 112 13.40 -8.40 7.98
C GLU A 112 13.54 -8.42 9.50
N LYS A 113 13.38 -7.27 10.17
CA LYS A 113 13.48 -7.18 11.63
C LYS A 113 12.40 -8.00 12.34
N LEU A 114 11.15 -7.95 11.86
CA LEU A 114 10.05 -8.76 12.40
C LEU A 114 10.28 -10.26 12.22
N LEU A 115 10.87 -10.67 11.10
CA LEU A 115 11.24 -12.06 10.85
C LEU A 115 12.36 -12.51 11.81
N LEU A 116 13.38 -11.67 12.01
CA LEU A 116 14.50 -11.98 12.92
C LEU A 116 14.03 -12.08 14.39
N GLU A 117 13.13 -11.21 14.84
CA GLU A 117 12.56 -11.29 16.20
C GLU A 117 11.81 -12.60 16.43
N ARG A 118 11.06 -13.09 15.43
CA ARG A 118 10.35 -14.38 15.53
C ARG A 118 11.31 -15.57 15.58
N VAL A 119 12.37 -15.56 14.78
CA VAL A 119 13.38 -16.65 14.75
C VAL A 119 14.16 -16.72 16.07
N VAL A 120 14.52 -15.59 16.68
CA VAL A 120 15.22 -15.56 17.98
C VAL A 120 14.35 -16.13 19.10
N SER A 121 13.03 -15.90 19.07
CA SER A 121 12.10 -16.48 20.04
C SER A 121 12.01 -18.02 19.94
N ALA A 122 12.11 -18.56 18.73
CA ALA A 122 12.10 -20.01 18.48
C ALA A 122 13.46 -20.68 18.81
N GLY A 123 14.58 -19.96 18.64
CA GLY A 123 15.93 -20.48 18.84
C GLY A 123 16.33 -20.72 20.31
N ARG A 124 15.66 -20.09 21.29
CA ARG A 124 15.96 -20.30 22.73
C ARG A 124 15.30 -21.55 23.33
N ALA A 125 14.37 -22.17 22.61
CA ALA A 125 13.65 -23.35 23.08
C ALA A 125 14.37 -24.68 22.80
N SER A 126 15.38 -24.72 21.93
CA SER A 126 16.14 -25.94 21.63
C SER A 126 17.47 -25.99 22.41
N ARG A 127 17.37 -26.18 23.73
CA ARG A 127 18.51 -26.68 24.52
C ARG A 127 18.57 -28.21 24.33
N ILE A 128 19.21 -28.65 23.24
CA ILE A 128 19.40 -30.07 22.92
C ILE A 128 20.23 -30.71 24.05
N PRO A 129 19.70 -31.67 24.84
CA PRO A 129 20.50 -32.33 25.86
C PRO A 129 21.52 -33.29 25.22
N PRO A 130 22.67 -33.55 25.86
CA PRO A 130 23.70 -34.42 25.31
C PRO A 130 23.15 -35.83 25.13
N ARG A 131 23.32 -36.38 23.92
CA ARG A 131 22.97 -37.76 23.58
C ARG A 131 23.73 -38.72 24.50
N CYS A 132 23.03 -39.40 25.40
CA CYS A 132 23.55 -40.59 26.06
C CYS A 132 23.83 -41.67 25.01
N ARG A 133 25.11 -42.01 24.81
CA ARG A 133 25.49 -43.23 24.07
C ARG A 133 25.02 -44.45 24.87
N ARG A 134 24.17 -45.29 24.28
CA ARG A 134 23.84 -46.62 24.82
C ARG A 134 25.11 -47.50 24.82
N PRO A 135 25.41 -48.24 25.88
CA PRO A 135 26.40 -49.30 25.83
C PRO A 135 25.82 -50.51 25.08
N SER A 136 26.52 -51.00 24.06
CA SER A 136 26.20 -52.26 23.39
C SER A 136 26.71 -53.43 24.23
N ALA A 137 25.81 -54.23 24.79
CA ALA A 137 26.13 -55.50 25.40
C ALA A 137 25.53 -56.66 24.59
N SER A 138 26.26 -57.79 24.63
CA SER A 138 25.94 -59.16 24.17
C SER A 138 26.40 -59.50 22.74
N ARG A 139 27.46 -60.32 22.60
CA ARG A 139 27.52 -61.82 22.50
C ARG A 139 27.16 -62.28 21.07
N SER A 140 27.72 -63.29 20.41
CA SER A 140 28.65 -64.42 20.60
C SER A 140 29.02 -64.85 19.14
N ALA A 141 30.11 -65.53 18.76
CA ALA A 141 30.38 -66.95 18.95
C ALA A 141 31.57 -67.39 18.05
N ARG A 142 32.26 -68.46 18.50
CA ARG A 142 33.18 -69.38 17.79
C ARG A 142 33.06 -69.47 16.26
N CYS A 143 34.21 -69.54 15.59
CA CYS A 143 34.79 -70.75 14.99
C CYS A 143 36.31 -70.59 14.95
#